data_AF-A0A960L5N8-F1
#
_entry.id   AF-A0A960L5N8-F1
#
_cell.length_a   1.000
_cell.length_b   1.000
_cell.length_c   1.000
_cell.angle_alpha   90.00
_cell.angle_beta   90.00
_cell.angle_gamma   90.00
#
_symmetry.space_group_name_H-M   'P 1'
#
loop_
_entity.id
_entity.type
_entity.pdbx_description
1 polymer ?
#
loop_
_entity_poly.entity_id
_entity_poly.type
_entity_poly.pdbx_seq_one_letter_code
_entity_poly.pdbx_strand_id
1 'polypeptide(L)'
;DALFGKRTEVKDSHDRYANIEVSYLLQKMESYRGLALLTSNLKSALDEAFLRRLRFVVEFPFPDVAARAEIWRRIYPRTTPTEGLDPERLARLNVSGGNIRNIALGAAFRAAEANRAVTMTDLLHAARFEYLKLERPLGEAEIRGWDVGGAP
;
A
#
# COMPACT_ATOMS: atom_id res chain seq x y z
N ASP A 1 1.15 -10.85 -11.32
CA ASP A 1 2.11 -11.87 -10.87
C ASP A 1 2.27 -13.11 -11.73
N ALA A 2 1.21 -13.70 -12.28
CA ALA A 2 1.35 -14.91 -13.12
C ALA A 2 2.02 -14.70 -14.50
N LEU A 3 2.20 -13.46 -14.95
CA LEU A 3 2.56 -13.17 -16.34
C LEU A 3 4.04 -12.87 -16.57
N PHE A 4 4.87 -12.61 -15.56
CA PHE A 4 6.14 -11.90 -15.79
C PHE A 4 7.39 -12.57 -15.21
N GLY A 5 7.47 -13.86 -14.93
CA GLY A 5 8.67 -14.47 -14.29
C GLY A 5 10.00 -14.25 -15.04
N LYS A 6 11.11 -14.05 -14.30
CA LYS A 6 12.48 -13.97 -14.85
C LYS A 6 12.82 -15.21 -15.69
N ARG A 7 13.62 -15.02 -16.75
CA ARG A 7 14.26 -16.12 -17.48
C ARG A 7 15.18 -16.93 -16.56
N THR A 8 14.65 -17.97 -15.94
CA THR A 8 15.44 -19.06 -15.36
C THR A 8 15.70 -20.12 -16.43
N GLU A 9 16.92 -20.67 -16.40
CA GLU A 9 17.30 -21.81 -17.24
C GLU A 9 16.25 -22.92 -17.14
N VAL A 10 15.83 -23.40 -18.32
CA VAL A 10 14.69 -24.30 -18.56
C VAL A 10 14.66 -25.46 -17.57
N LYS A 11 13.68 -25.46 -16.66
CA LYS A 11 13.29 -26.65 -15.87
C LYS A 11 11.80 -26.80 -15.57
N ASP A 12 10.88 -26.14 -16.27
CA ASP A 12 9.50 -26.68 -16.33
C ASP A 12 8.65 -26.17 -17.50
N SER A 13 7.63 -26.96 -17.82
CA SER A 13 6.62 -26.68 -18.84
C SER A 13 5.76 -25.44 -18.53
N HIS A 14 5.66 -25.03 -17.26
CA HIS A 14 4.94 -23.83 -16.82
C HIS A 14 5.65 -22.51 -17.23
N ASP A 15 6.99 -22.48 -17.24
CA ASP A 15 7.78 -21.28 -17.57
C ASP A 15 7.72 -20.92 -19.06
N ARG A 16 7.43 -21.89 -19.93
CA ARG A 16 7.28 -21.65 -21.37
C ARG A 16 6.01 -20.86 -21.70
N TYR A 17 4.93 -21.06 -20.95
CA TYR A 17 3.67 -20.34 -21.19
C TYR A 17 3.75 -18.87 -20.76
N ALA A 18 4.37 -18.59 -19.62
CA ALA A 18 4.56 -17.21 -19.15
C ALA A 18 5.36 -16.35 -20.15
N ASN A 19 6.43 -16.91 -20.75
CA ASN A 19 7.25 -16.19 -21.73
C ASN A 19 6.52 -15.84 -23.04
N ILE A 20 5.58 -16.68 -23.49
CA ILE A 20 4.77 -16.42 -24.70
C ILE A 20 3.77 -15.30 -24.43
N GLU A 21 3.16 -15.27 -23.25
CA GLU A 21 2.19 -14.23 -22.89
C GLU A 21 2.84 -12.84 -22.73
N VAL A 22 4.06 -12.75 -22.18
CA VAL A 22 4.84 -11.48 -22.15
C VAL A 22 5.16 -10.99 -23.55
N SER A 23 5.62 -11.90 -24.43
CA SER A 23 6.01 -11.56 -25.80
C SER A 23 4.81 -11.06 -26.62
N TYR A 24 3.63 -11.66 -26.42
CA TYR A 24 2.40 -11.21 -27.04
C TYR A 24 1.94 -9.84 -26.49
N LEU A 25 2.02 -9.64 -25.17
CA LEU A 25 1.71 -8.35 -24.55
C LEU A 25 2.61 -7.24 -25.12
N LEU A 26 3.91 -7.51 -25.27
CA LEU A 26 4.87 -6.60 -25.90
C LEU A 26 4.45 -6.21 -27.32
N GLN A 27 4.12 -7.19 -28.15
CA GLN A 27 3.71 -6.94 -29.53
C GLN A 27 2.42 -6.09 -29.59
N LYS A 28 1.48 -6.33 -28.67
CA LYS A 28 0.26 -5.52 -28.57
C LYS A 28 0.55 -4.10 -28.07
N MET A 29 1.48 -3.94 -27.15
CA MET A 29 1.91 -2.62 -26.68
C MET A 29 2.63 -1.83 -27.78
N GLU A 30 3.47 -2.48 -28.61
CA GLU A 30 4.15 -1.84 -29.74
C GLU A 30 3.18 -1.41 -30.85
N SER A 31 2.14 -2.20 -31.11
CA SER A 31 1.12 -1.88 -32.12
C SER A 31 0.05 -0.91 -31.62
N TYR A 32 -0.03 -0.65 -30.31
CA TYR A 32 -1.00 0.28 -29.73
C TYR A 32 -0.58 1.73 -29.96
N ARG A 33 -1.42 2.50 -30.66
CA ARG A 33 -1.14 3.89 -31.04
C ARG A 33 -1.58 4.93 -29.98
N GLY A 34 -1.76 4.50 -28.73
CA GLY A 34 -2.24 5.35 -27.63
C GLY A 34 -1.34 5.29 -26.39
N LEU A 35 -1.81 5.88 -25.28
CA LEU A 35 -1.12 5.80 -23.99
C LEU A 35 -1.45 4.48 -23.29
N ALA A 36 -0.44 3.64 -23.07
CA ALA A 36 -0.56 2.44 -22.25
C ALA A 36 0.00 2.70 -20.84
N LEU A 37 -0.80 2.37 -19.81
CA LEU A 37 -0.36 2.37 -18.41
C LEU A 37 -0.22 0.92 -17.93
N LEU A 38 0.97 0.58 -17.44
CA LEU A 38 1.26 -0.74 -16.86
C LEU A 38 1.57 -0.57 -15.38
N THR A 39 0.97 -1.42 -14.55
CA THR A 39 1.23 -1.51 -13.12
C THR A 39 1.72 -2.91 -12.78
N SER A 40 2.86 -3.01 -12.10
CA SER A 40 3.41 -4.28 -11.62
C SER A 40 3.99 -4.11 -10.22
N ASN A 41 3.73 -5.09 -9.35
CA ASN A 41 4.35 -5.25 -8.03
C ASN A 41 5.65 -6.07 -8.09
N LEU A 42 5.98 -6.65 -9.25
CA LEU A 42 7.12 -7.55 -9.45
C LEU A 42 8.00 -7.07 -10.63
N LYS A 43 8.64 -5.91 -10.43
CA LYS A 43 9.59 -5.32 -11.40
C LYS A 43 10.72 -6.28 -11.78
N SER A 44 11.21 -7.06 -10.80
CA SER A 44 12.30 -8.02 -11.00
C SER A 44 11.93 -9.14 -11.98
N ALA A 45 10.64 -9.41 -12.13
CA ALA A 45 10.13 -10.43 -13.01
C ALA A 45 10.25 -9.94 -14.48
N LEU A 46 10.01 -8.66 -14.73
CA LEU A 46 10.15 -8.07 -16.07
C LEU A 46 11.57 -8.22 -16.61
N ASP A 47 11.69 -8.79 -17.81
CA ASP A 47 12.99 -8.91 -18.47
C ASP A 47 13.53 -7.54 -18.91
N GLU A 48 14.85 -7.46 -19.07
CA GLU A 48 15.53 -6.22 -19.41
C GLU A 48 15.13 -5.68 -20.80
N ALA A 49 14.78 -6.56 -21.73
CA ALA A 49 14.36 -6.19 -23.08
C ALA A 49 12.96 -5.54 -23.08
N PHE A 50 12.08 -5.95 -22.16
CA PHE A 50 10.78 -5.34 -21.89
C PHE A 50 10.96 -3.94 -21.31
N LEU A 51 11.80 -3.80 -20.29
CA LEU A 51 12.05 -2.52 -19.62
C LEU A 51 12.60 -1.46 -20.59
N ARG A 52 13.47 -1.85 -21.53
CA ARG A 52 14.02 -0.95 -22.57
C ARG A 52 12.96 -0.34 -23.50
N ARG A 53 11.77 -0.95 -23.60
CA ARG A 53 10.65 -0.46 -24.43
C ARG A 53 9.70 0.47 -23.67
N LEU A 54 9.80 0.54 -22.34
CA LEU A 54 9.01 1.46 -21.54
C LEU A 54 9.65 2.84 -21.58
N ARG A 55 8.89 3.83 -22.09
CA ARG A 55 9.36 5.22 -22.17
C ARG A 55 9.59 5.85 -20.81
N PHE A 56 8.76 5.48 -19.83
CA PHE A 56 8.86 5.95 -18.46
C PHE A 56 8.69 4.77 -17.51
N VAL A 57 9.53 4.72 -16.49
CA VAL A 57 9.41 3.79 -15.38
C VAL A 57 9.31 4.63 -14.11
N VAL A 58 8.12 4.66 -13.52
CA VAL A 58 7.87 5.37 -12.27
C VAL A 58 7.89 4.35 -11.14
N GLU A 59 8.83 4.53 -10.21
CA GLU A 59 8.95 3.67 -9.05
C GLU A 59 8.13 4.24 -7.89
N PHE A 60 7.36 3.38 -7.24
CA PHE A 60 6.58 3.72 -6.05
C PHE A 60 7.24 3.05 -4.83
N PRO A 61 8.19 3.72 -4.17
CA PRO A 61 8.87 3.15 -3.01
C PRO A 61 7.90 3.02 -1.83
N PHE A 62 8.32 2.27 -0.83
CA PHE A 62 7.64 2.29 0.47
C PHE A 62 7.62 3.73 1.02
N PRO A 63 6.46 4.24 1.48
CA PRO A 63 6.35 5.65 1.84
C PRO A 63 7.21 5.95 3.07
N ASP A 64 7.99 7.03 3.02
CA ASP A 64 8.71 7.55 4.17
C ASP A 64 7.78 8.23 5.18
N VAL A 65 8.33 8.76 6.28
CA VAL A 65 7.55 9.43 7.32
C VAL A 65 6.77 10.62 6.77
N ALA A 66 7.38 11.45 5.92
CA ALA A 66 6.72 12.64 5.38
C ALA A 66 5.55 12.27 4.44
N ALA A 67 5.76 11.28 3.58
CA ALA A 67 4.74 10.73 2.70
C ALA A 67 3.59 10.10 3.50
N ARG A 68 3.89 9.31 4.55
CA ARG A 68 2.84 8.74 5.42
C ARG A 68 2.03 9.82 6.14
N ALA A 69 2.66 10.89 6.63
CA ALA A 69 1.95 12.02 7.23
C ALA A 69 0.98 12.65 6.21
N GLU A 70 1.41 12.83 4.96
CA GLU A 70 0.55 13.39 3.92
C GLU A 70 -0.61 12.46 3.54
N ILE A 71 -0.38 11.14 3.51
CA ILE A 71 -1.45 10.15 3.34
C ILE A 71 -2.47 10.30 4.48
N TRP A 72 -2.02 10.39 5.74
CA TRP A 72 -2.90 10.57 6.89
C TRP A 72 -3.71 11.87 6.86
N ARG A 73 -3.13 12.99 6.41
CA ARG A 73 -3.85 14.26 6.25
C ARG A 73 -5.00 14.18 5.24
N ARG A 74 -4.90 13.28 4.26
CA ARG A 74 -5.86 13.12 3.16
C ARG A 74 -6.72 11.86 3.25
N ILE A 75 -6.53 11.04 4.29
CA ILE A 75 -7.09 9.70 4.32
C ILE A 75 -8.62 9.70 4.43
N TYR A 76 -9.16 10.71 5.13
CA TYR A 76 -10.58 10.86 5.33
C TYR A 76 -11.17 11.91 4.38
N PRO A 77 -12.36 11.65 3.80
CA PRO A 77 -13.17 12.69 3.19
C PRO A 77 -13.46 13.83 4.17
N ARG A 78 -13.65 15.05 3.65
CA ARG A 78 -13.96 16.23 4.48
C ARG A 78 -15.22 16.09 5.34
N THR A 79 -16.12 15.19 4.97
CA THR A 79 -17.39 14.92 5.66
C THR A 79 -17.25 13.93 6.82
N THR A 80 -16.10 13.25 6.94
CA THR A 80 -15.88 12.31 8.04
C THR A 80 -15.61 13.09 9.33
N PRO A 81 -16.41 12.88 10.40
CA PRO A 81 -16.14 13.53 11.68
C PRO A 81 -14.85 12.98 12.28
N THR A 82 -13.89 13.85 12.56
CA THR A 82 -12.60 13.52 13.16
C THR A 82 -12.28 14.46 14.31
N GLU A 83 -11.66 13.95 15.36
CA GLU A 83 -11.30 14.75 16.54
C GLU A 83 -9.87 14.40 16.98
N GLY A 84 -9.03 15.43 17.12
CA GLY A 84 -7.69 15.30 17.69
C GLY A 84 -6.73 14.38 16.93
N LEU A 85 -6.90 14.22 15.62
CA LEU A 85 -5.97 13.42 14.82
C LEU A 85 -4.63 14.12 14.67
N ASP A 86 -3.54 13.37 14.86
CA ASP A 86 -2.16 13.84 14.74
C ASP A 86 -1.45 13.06 13.61
N PRO A 87 -1.44 13.59 12.37
CA PRO A 87 -0.80 12.95 11.22
C PRO A 87 0.68 12.63 11.43
N GLU A 88 1.39 13.46 12.20
CA GLU A 88 2.82 13.33 12.48
C GLU A 88 3.09 12.14 13.42
N ARG A 89 2.21 11.89 14.41
CA ARG A 89 2.24 10.67 15.22
C ARG A 89 1.83 9.45 14.41
N LEU A 90 0.79 9.56 13.60
CA LEU A 90 0.30 8.48 12.75
C LEU A 90 1.32 8.03 11.70
N ALA A 91 2.15 8.95 11.22
CA ALA A 91 3.23 8.68 10.27
C ALA A 91 4.36 7.81 10.84
N ARG A 92 4.44 7.63 12.16
CA ARG A 92 5.44 6.76 12.80
C ARG A 92 5.17 5.28 12.54
N LEU A 93 3.91 4.90 12.24
CA LEU A 93 3.56 3.54 11.84
C LEU A 93 4.32 3.16 10.55
N ASN A 94 5.19 2.17 10.63
CA ASN A 94 6.00 1.74 9.50
C ASN A 94 5.25 0.73 8.61
N VAL A 95 4.22 1.24 7.93
CA VAL A 95 3.29 0.46 7.10
C VAL A 95 3.07 1.09 5.71
N SER A 96 2.58 0.28 4.77
CA SER A 96 2.29 0.76 3.41
C SER A 96 1.07 1.69 3.38
N GLY A 97 0.88 2.43 2.29
CA GLY A 97 -0.33 3.25 2.09
C GLY A 97 -1.62 2.43 2.11
N GLY A 98 -1.58 1.17 1.64
CA GLY A 98 -2.71 0.24 1.71
C GLY A 98 -3.10 -0.09 3.15
N ASN A 99 -2.11 -0.34 4.01
CA ASN A 99 -2.34 -0.59 5.43
C ASN A 99 -2.84 0.67 6.15
N ILE A 100 -2.31 1.87 5.84
CA ILE A 100 -2.84 3.14 6.37
C ILE A 100 -4.33 3.25 6.09
N ARG A 101 -4.75 2.96 4.85
CA ARG A 101 -6.18 2.97 4.46
C ARG A 101 -7.00 1.96 5.26
N ASN A 102 -6.49 0.74 5.46
CA ASN A 102 -7.19 -0.28 6.25
C ASN A 102 -7.37 0.15 7.71
N ILE A 103 -6.33 0.73 8.32
CA ILE A 103 -6.37 1.24 9.69
C ILE A 103 -7.39 2.37 9.79
N ALA A 104 -7.35 3.34 8.87
CA ALA A 104 -8.29 4.46 8.84
C ALA A 104 -9.75 3.98 8.69
N LEU A 105 -9.99 3.03 7.79
CA LEU A 105 -11.33 2.47 7.58
C LEU A 105 -11.84 1.71 8.82
N GLY A 106 -10.98 0.89 9.45
CA GLY A 106 -11.33 0.19 10.69
C GLY A 106 -11.65 1.15 11.83
N ALA A 107 -10.88 2.23 11.97
CA ALA A 107 -11.14 3.27 12.96
C ALA A 107 -12.45 4.01 12.70
N ALA A 108 -12.75 4.32 11.43
CA ALA A 108 -14.00 4.95 11.03
C ALA A 108 -15.22 4.09 11.34
N PHE A 109 -15.16 2.77 11.07
CA PHE A 109 -16.26 1.86 11.42
C PHE A 109 -16.51 1.82 12.93
N ARG A 110 -15.45 1.75 13.73
CA ARG A 110 -15.57 1.75 15.20
C ARG A 110 -16.18 3.05 15.74
N ALA A 111 -15.77 4.19 15.19
CA ALA A 111 -16.32 5.48 15.58
C ALA A 111 -17.80 5.62 15.16
N ALA A 112 -18.14 5.14 13.96
CA ALA A 112 -19.51 5.15 13.44
C ALA A 112 -20.45 4.25 14.25
N GLU A 113 -19.99 3.07 14.69
CA GLU A 113 -20.76 2.17 15.57
C GLU A 113 -21.14 2.87 16.89
N ALA A 114 -20.24 3.69 17.42
CA ALA A 114 -20.47 4.51 18.61
C ALA A 114 -21.07 5.90 18.31
N ASN A 115 -21.47 6.16 17.06
CA ASN A 115 -22.03 7.42 16.57
C ASN A 115 -21.26 8.68 17.00
N ARG A 116 -19.93 8.63 16.90
CA ARG A 116 -18.99 9.69 17.32
C ARG A 116 -17.90 9.95 16.28
N ALA A 117 -17.09 10.98 16.51
CA ALA A 117 -15.94 11.28 15.66
C ALA A 117 -14.82 10.23 15.80
N VAL A 118 -14.02 10.08 14.74
CA VAL A 118 -12.82 9.25 14.75
C VAL A 118 -11.75 9.92 15.58
N THR A 119 -11.17 9.17 16.52
CA THR A 119 -10.13 9.64 17.44
C THR A 119 -8.84 8.85 17.29
N MET A 120 -7.75 9.33 17.90
CA MET A 120 -6.49 8.58 18.03
C MET A 120 -6.68 7.22 18.72
N THR A 121 -7.66 7.07 19.62
CA THR A 121 -8.01 5.79 20.27
C THR A 121 -8.51 4.77 19.26
N ASP A 122 -9.36 5.19 18.31
CA ASP A 122 -9.88 4.29 17.28
C ASP A 122 -8.78 3.82 16.35
N LEU A 123 -7.91 4.76 15.95
CA LEU A 123 -6.74 4.47 15.14
C LEU A 123 -5.77 3.53 15.85
N LEU A 124 -5.58 3.66 17.15
CA LEU A 124 -4.71 2.75 17.92
C LEU A 124 -5.25 1.32 17.90
N HIS A 125 -6.56 1.17 18.14
CA HIS A 125 -7.20 -0.14 18.11
C HIS A 125 -7.13 -0.75 16.70
N ALA A 126 -7.47 0.02 15.67
CA ALA A 126 -7.41 -0.44 14.29
C ALA A 126 -5.97 -0.80 13.86
N ALA A 127 -4.97 -0.02 14.29
CA ALA A 127 -3.55 -0.30 14.05
C ALA A 127 -3.12 -1.62 14.69
N ARG A 128 -3.52 -1.89 15.94
CA ARG A 128 -3.23 -3.17 16.60
C ARG A 128 -3.79 -4.34 15.80
N PHE A 129 -5.05 -4.26 15.34
CA PHE A 129 -5.65 -5.32 14.51
C PHE A 129 -4.96 -5.47 13.15
N GLU A 130 -4.59 -4.39 12.49
CA GLU A 130 -3.89 -4.47 11.20
C GLU A 130 -2.49 -5.08 11.37
N TYR A 131 -1.76 -4.74 12.43
CA TYR A 131 -0.44 -5.31 12.72
C TYR A 131 -0.52 -6.81 13.04
N LEU A 132 -1.58 -7.26 13.70
CA LEU A 132 -1.84 -8.69 13.90
C LEU A 132 -2.04 -9.44 12.56
N LYS A 133 -2.80 -8.87 11.62
CA LYS A 133 -2.96 -9.46 10.27
C LYS A 133 -1.66 -9.50 9.47
N LEU A 134 -0.76 -8.55 9.74
CA LEU A 134 0.56 -8.49 9.13
C LEU A 134 1.58 -9.41 9.82
N GLU A 135 1.18 -10.10 10.90
CA GLU A 135 2.06 -10.93 11.74
C GLU A 135 3.30 -10.15 12.24
N ARG A 136 3.12 -8.85 12.50
CA ARG A 136 4.17 -7.95 12.97
C ARG A 136 3.80 -7.34 14.32
N PRO A 137 4.74 -7.27 15.29
CA PRO A 137 4.49 -6.56 16.53
C PRO A 137 4.37 -5.05 16.27
N LEU A 138 3.40 -4.40 16.91
CA LEU A 138 3.32 -2.94 16.93
C LEU A 138 4.28 -2.40 18.00
N GLY A 139 5.31 -1.69 17.58
CA GLY A 139 6.37 -1.25 18.49
C GLY A 139 5.96 -0.05 19.34
N GLU A 140 6.41 -0.01 20.61
CA GLU A 140 6.15 1.12 21.51
C GLU A 140 6.64 2.46 20.96
N ALA A 141 7.76 2.45 20.22
CA ALA A 141 8.28 3.66 19.58
C ALA A 141 7.32 4.24 18.53
N GLU A 142 6.55 3.39 17.85
CA GLU A 142 5.58 3.80 16.83
C GLU A 142 4.34 4.46 17.46
N ILE A 143 3.94 3.99 18.64
CA ILE A 143 2.76 4.47 19.38
C ILE A 143 3.09 5.40 20.55
N ARG A 144 4.36 5.82 20.69
CA ARG A 144 4.78 6.69 21.81
C ARG A 144 3.99 7.98 21.81
N GLY A 145 3.38 8.30 22.96
CA GLY A 145 2.55 9.49 23.13
C GLY A 145 1.19 9.38 22.44
N TRP A 146 0.74 8.19 22.06
CA TRP A 146 -0.66 7.95 21.71
C TRP A 146 -1.54 7.80 22.95
N ASP A 147 -1.02 8.06 24.15
CA ASP A 147 -1.76 8.07 25.41
C ASP A 147 -2.91 9.08 25.33
N VAL A 148 -4.03 8.58 24.84
CA VAL A 148 -5.36 9.04 25.18
C VAL A 148 -5.55 8.67 26.63
N GLY A 149 -5.46 9.68 27.49
CA GLY A 149 -5.65 9.54 28.93
C GLY A 149 -6.80 8.59 29.22
N GLY A 150 -6.57 7.68 30.17
CA GLY A 150 -7.62 6.87 30.73
C GLY A 150 -8.81 7.78 31.05
N ALA A 151 -10.00 7.40 30.59
CA ALA A 151 -11.21 7.94 31.17
C ALA A 151 -11.15 7.68 32.69
N PRO A 152 -11.55 8.65 33.53
CA PRO A 152 -11.62 8.47 34.98
C PRO A 152 -12.55 7.31 35.38
#